data_AF-A0A6G6WKJ6-F1
#
_entry.id   AF-A0A6G6WKJ6-F1
#
_cell.length_a   1.000
_cell.length_b   1.000
_cell.length_c   1.000
_cell.angle_alpha   90.00
_cell.angle_beta   90.00
_cell.angle_gamma   90.00
#
_symmetry.space_group_name_H-M   'P 1'
#
loop_
_entity.id
_entity.type
_entity.pdbx_description
1 polymer ?
#
loop_
_entity_poly.entity_id
_entity_poly.type
_entity_poly.pdbx_seq_one_letter_code
_entity_poly.pdbx_strand_id
1 'polypeptide(L)'
;MPGVYVFKARRTSRQLLTIALLIGLVGSAYFVREAVTYQDTLSIGLAAIALLVTVVVWAIRAGASVTRLTVRQGQLEVVQQGGRYVFDLASQYTIFEVHGRSERRGWYVLFHRRDLAPFKVDKTMVDPQDFMRVLRFFRPQLVEQQR
;
A
#
# COMPACT_ATOMS: atom_id res chain seq x y z
N MET A 1 -11.78 17.65 16.04
CA MET A 1 -11.80 17.16 14.64
C MET A 1 -13.24 16.91 14.23
N PRO A 2 -13.64 17.15 12.97
CA PRO A 2 -14.98 16.79 12.50
C PRO A 2 -15.26 15.31 12.80
N GLY A 3 -16.51 14.96 13.12
CA GLY A 3 -16.88 13.61 13.57
C GLY A 3 -16.53 12.48 12.59
N VAL A 4 -16.19 12.82 11.33
CA VAL A 4 -15.74 11.92 10.27
C VAL A 4 -14.58 12.56 9.52
N TYR A 5 -13.45 11.87 9.40
CA TYR A 5 -12.30 12.28 8.60
C TYR A 5 -11.96 11.20 7.57
N VAL A 6 -12.03 11.51 6.27
CA VAL A 6 -11.73 10.56 5.19
C VAL A 6 -10.33 10.85 4.64
N PHE A 7 -9.44 9.86 4.67
CA PHE A 7 -8.12 10.01 4.07
C PHE A 7 -8.22 9.92 2.54
N LYS A 8 -7.56 10.84 1.85
CA LYS A 8 -7.41 10.76 0.38
C LYS A 8 -6.42 9.65 0.04
N ALA A 9 -6.87 8.68 -0.75
CA ALA A 9 -5.98 7.66 -1.32
C ALA A 9 -4.98 8.32 -2.28
N ARG A 10 -3.69 7.96 -2.19
CA ARG A 10 -2.69 8.43 -3.16
C ARG A 10 -2.90 7.74 -4.51
N ARG A 11 -3.32 8.51 -5.52
CA ARG A 11 -3.61 8.04 -6.89
C ARG A 11 -2.34 7.65 -7.67
N THR A 12 -1.19 8.22 -7.31
CA THR A 12 0.07 8.15 -8.08
C THR A 12 0.70 6.75 -8.08
N SER A 13 0.62 5.99 -6.98
CA SER A 13 1.13 4.62 -6.90
C SER A 13 0.38 3.68 -7.84
N ARG A 14 -0.94 3.88 -7.98
CA ARG A 14 -1.79 3.10 -8.87
C ARG A 14 -1.45 3.34 -10.34
N GLN A 15 -1.14 4.58 -10.72
CA GLN A 15 -0.79 4.94 -12.10
C GLN A 15 0.55 4.33 -12.52
N LEU A 16 1.59 4.43 -11.68
CA LEU A 16 2.90 3.86 -11.99
C LEU A 16 2.85 2.33 -12.17
N LEU A 17 2.08 1.64 -11.32
CA LEU A 17 1.91 0.19 -11.44
C LEU A 17 1.11 -0.18 -12.69
N THR A 18 0.07 0.58 -13.03
CA THR A 18 -0.67 0.38 -14.30
C THR A 18 0.23 0.62 -15.51
N ILE A 19 1.06 1.66 -15.50
CA ILE A 19 2.03 1.94 -16.57
C ILE A 19 3.05 0.80 -16.68
N ALA A 20 3.62 0.36 -15.56
CA ALA A 20 4.58 -0.75 -15.55
C ALA A 20 3.94 -2.06 -16.07
N LEU A 21 2.67 -2.31 -15.76
CA LEU A 21 1.93 -3.48 -16.25
C LEU A 21 1.63 -3.39 -17.74
N LEU A 22 1.30 -2.19 -18.26
CA LEU A 22 1.15 -1.95 -19.70
C LEU A 22 2.48 -2.13 -20.45
N ILE A 23 3.59 -1.62 -19.90
CA ILE A 23 4.93 -1.81 -20.47
C ILE A 23 5.29 -3.30 -20.51
N GLY A 24 5.02 -4.03 -19.42
CA GLY A 24 5.24 -5.48 -19.34
C GLY A 24 4.41 -6.27 -20.36
N LEU A 25 3.14 -5.91 -20.54
CA LEU A 25 2.24 -6.52 -21.53
C LEU A 25 2.73 -6.28 -22.96
N VAL A 26 3.09 -5.03 -23.31
CA VAL A 26 3.60 -4.65 -24.64
C VAL A 26 4.95 -5.33 -24.91
N GLY A 27 5.84 -5.37 -23.91
CA GLY A 27 7.12 -6.06 -24.00
C GLY A 27 6.96 -7.56 -24.25
N SER A 28 6.08 -8.23 -23.49
CA SER A 28 5.79 -9.66 -23.67
C SER A 28 5.23 -9.96 -25.07
N ALA A 29 4.30 -9.16 -25.57
CA ALA A 29 3.75 -9.32 -26.92
C ALA A 29 4.81 -9.14 -28.02
N TYR A 30 5.73 -8.18 -27.84
CA TYR A 30 6.84 -7.95 -28.78
C TYR A 30 7.81 -9.15 -28.82
N PHE A 31 8.23 -9.66 -27.66
CA PHE A 31 9.16 -10.80 -27.60
C PHE A 31 8.54 -12.13 -28.07
N VAL A 32 7.25 -12.36 -27.82
CA VAL A 32 6.53 -13.54 -28.36
C VAL A 32 6.51 -13.50 -29.89
N ARG A 33 6.28 -12.33 -30.50
CA ARG A 33 6.31 -12.17 -31.96
C ARG A 33 7.69 -12.47 -32.55
N GLU A 34 8.75 -11.97 -31.91
CA GLU A 34 10.14 -12.24 -32.29
C GLU A 34 10.51 -13.73 -32.16
N ALA A 35 10.13 -14.37 -31.05
CA ALA A 35 10.43 -15.79 -30.80
C ALA A 35 9.75 -16.73 -31.82
N VAL A 36 8.52 -16.44 -32.25
CA VAL A 36 7.82 -17.22 -33.29
C VAL A 36 8.48 -17.04 -34.67
N THR A 37 9.16 -15.92 -34.90
CA THR A 37 9.77 -15.60 -36.20
C THR A 37 11.19 -16.14 -36.32
N TYR A 38 11.99 -16.08 -35.25
CA TYR A 38 13.43 -16.38 -35.32
C TYR A 38 13.93 -17.54 -34.43
N GLN A 39 13.08 -18.15 -33.58
CA GLN A 39 13.46 -19.23 -32.64
C GLN A 39 14.73 -18.93 -31.81
N ASP A 40 14.97 -17.65 -31.51
CA ASP A 40 16.22 -17.22 -30.90
C ASP A 40 16.19 -17.32 -29.37
N THR A 41 17.17 -18.00 -28.77
CA THR A 41 17.24 -18.31 -27.32
C THR A 41 17.23 -17.05 -26.46
N LEU A 42 17.83 -15.96 -26.96
CA LEU A 42 17.93 -14.69 -26.26
C LEU A 42 16.56 -13.99 -26.12
N SER A 43 15.71 -14.11 -27.15
CA SER A 43 14.34 -13.58 -27.16
C SER A 43 13.43 -14.28 -26.14
N ILE A 44 13.61 -15.60 -25.97
CA ILE A 44 12.89 -16.39 -24.96
C ILE A 44 13.28 -15.95 -23.55
N GLY A 45 14.58 -15.73 -23.29
CA GLY A 45 15.07 -15.24 -22.00
C GLY A 45 14.50 -13.87 -21.62
N LEU A 46 14.47 -12.94 -22.57
CA LEU A 46 13.90 -11.60 -22.36
C LEU A 46 12.38 -11.66 -22.13
N ALA A 47 11.65 -12.52 -22.85
CA ALA A 47 10.22 -12.72 -22.63
C ALA A 47 9.92 -13.21 -21.20
N ALA A 48 10.69 -14.18 -20.71
CA ALA A 48 10.54 -14.72 -19.36
C ALA A 48 10.80 -13.64 -18.28
N ILE A 49 11.83 -12.82 -18.45
CA ILE A 49 12.13 -11.70 -17.53
C ILE A 49 10.98 -10.68 -17.54
N ALA A 50 10.48 -10.29 -18.70
CA ALA A 50 9.38 -9.33 -18.82
C ALA A 50 8.09 -9.85 -18.14
N LEU A 51 7.78 -11.13 -18.32
CA LEU A 51 6.64 -11.77 -17.67
C LEU A 51 6.80 -11.80 -16.15
N LEU A 52 7.99 -12.17 -15.65
CA LEU A 52 8.28 -12.21 -14.22
C LEU A 52 8.18 -10.82 -13.58
N VAL A 53 8.71 -9.79 -14.23
CA VAL A 53 8.55 -8.38 -13.80
C VAL A 53 7.07 -7.99 -13.75
N THR A 54 6.30 -8.37 -14.77
CA THR A 54 4.84 -8.08 -14.83
C THR A 54 4.10 -8.73 -13.66
N VAL A 55 4.39 -9.99 -13.35
CA VAL A 55 3.79 -10.73 -12.22
C VAL A 55 4.16 -10.08 -10.88
N VAL A 56 5.41 -9.69 -10.68
CA VAL A 56 5.86 -9.00 -9.45
C VAL A 56 5.14 -7.65 -9.29
N VAL A 57 5.04 -6.86 -10.35
CA VAL A 57 4.31 -5.58 -10.35
C VAL A 57 2.83 -5.79 -10.03
N TRP A 58 2.21 -6.82 -10.62
CA TRP A 58 0.82 -7.19 -10.36
C TRP A 58 0.60 -7.62 -8.90
N ALA A 59 1.48 -8.44 -8.34
CA ALA A 59 1.40 -8.88 -6.94
C ALA A 59 1.51 -7.68 -5.97
N ILE A 60 2.41 -6.74 -6.23
CA ILE A 60 2.54 -5.49 -5.46
C ILE A 60 1.26 -4.65 -5.57
N ARG A 61 0.68 -4.53 -6.77
CA ARG A 61 -0.58 -3.81 -7.02
C ARG A 61 -1.76 -4.40 -6.26
N ALA A 62 -1.88 -5.73 -6.24
CA ALA A 62 -2.96 -6.45 -5.60
C ALA A 62 -2.98 -6.22 -4.07
N GLY A 63 -1.81 -6.20 -3.43
CA GLY A 63 -1.68 -5.95 -1.98
C GLY A 63 -2.03 -4.52 -1.53
N ALA A 64 -1.89 -3.52 -2.41
CA ALA A 64 -2.11 -2.10 -2.10
C ALA A 64 -3.57 -1.63 -2.22
N SER A 65 -4.53 -2.55 -2.33
CA SER A 65 -5.93 -2.28 -2.67
C SER A 65 -6.81 -1.83 -1.50
N VAL A 66 -6.30 -1.00 -0.57
CA VAL A 66 -7.18 -0.30 0.37
C VAL A 66 -8.10 0.64 -0.42
N THR A 67 -9.40 0.45 -0.22
CA THR A 67 -10.46 1.09 -1.00
C THR A 67 -10.92 2.37 -0.30
N ARG A 68 -10.92 2.40 1.03
CA ARG A 68 -11.26 3.58 1.83
C ARG A 68 -10.67 3.48 3.24
N LEU A 69 -10.09 4.57 3.73
CA LEU A 69 -9.62 4.69 5.12
C LEU A 69 -10.30 5.92 5.73
N THR A 70 -11.05 5.73 6.81
CA THR A 70 -11.86 6.79 7.44
C THR A 70 -11.73 6.73 8.96
N VAL A 71 -11.60 7.86 9.63
CA VAL A 71 -11.75 7.95 11.09
C VAL A 71 -13.14 8.47 11.43
N ARG A 72 -13.89 7.74 12.25
CA ARG A 72 -15.19 8.17 12.79
C ARG A 72 -15.14 8.06 14.30
N GLN A 73 -15.37 9.17 15.00
CA GLN A 73 -15.42 9.20 16.48
C GLN A 73 -14.22 8.49 17.17
N GLY A 74 -13.01 8.61 16.60
CA GLY A 74 -11.81 7.94 17.14
C GLY A 74 -11.60 6.50 16.66
N GLN A 75 -12.52 5.92 15.90
CA GLN A 75 -12.33 4.62 15.27
C GLN A 75 -11.80 4.77 13.85
N LEU A 76 -10.66 4.15 13.56
CA LEU A 76 -10.12 3.98 12.24
C LEU A 76 -10.78 2.80 11.54
N GLU A 77 -11.61 3.11 10.55
CA GLU A 77 -12.23 2.16 9.66
C GLU A 77 -11.41 2.02 8.37
N VAL A 78 -11.04 0.78 8.06
CA VAL A 78 -10.33 0.40 6.84
C VAL A 78 -11.20 -0.55 6.03
N VAL A 79 -11.54 -0.14 4.81
CA VAL A 79 -12.29 -0.96 3.86
C VAL A 79 -11.35 -1.39 2.73
N GLN A 80 -11.19 -2.70 2.55
CA GLN A 80 -10.38 -3.32 1.50
C GLN A 80 -11.22 -4.34 0.71
N GLN A 81 -10.76 -4.72 -0.50
CA GLN A 81 -11.35 -5.79 -1.31
C GLN A 81 -11.21 -7.17 -0.65
N GLY A 82 -11.96 -7.40 0.43
CA GLY A 82 -11.93 -8.65 1.21
C GLY A 82 -12.40 -8.48 2.66
N GLY A 83 -12.68 -7.25 3.12
CA GLY A 83 -13.21 -7.04 4.46
C GLY A 83 -13.20 -5.60 4.94
N ARG A 84 -13.86 -5.38 6.07
CA ARG A 84 -13.88 -4.14 6.83
C ARG A 84 -13.16 -4.38 8.16
N TYR A 85 -12.14 -3.59 8.44
CA TYR A 85 -11.41 -3.60 9.70
C TYR A 85 -11.67 -2.31 10.45
N VAL A 86 -11.85 -2.40 11.77
CA VAL A 86 -12.08 -1.23 12.63
C VAL A 86 -11.09 -1.30 13.79
N PHE A 87 -10.35 -0.22 13.98
CA PHE A 87 -9.39 -0.07 15.07
C PHE A 87 -9.76 1.16 15.90
N ASP A 88 -9.90 1.01 17.20
CA ASP A 88 -10.18 2.15 18.07
C ASP A 88 -8.88 2.90 18.39
N LEU A 89 -8.67 4.06 17.80
CA LEU A 89 -7.47 4.88 18.03
C LEU A 89 -7.46 5.54 19.41
N ALA A 90 -8.62 5.67 20.06
CA ALA A 90 -8.77 6.26 21.39
C ALA A 90 -8.58 5.21 22.50
N SER A 91 -8.79 3.92 22.22
CA SER A 91 -8.60 2.81 23.17
C SER A 91 -7.14 2.43 23.41
N GLN A 92 -6.70 2.49 24.67
CA GLN A 92 -5.32 2.18 25.09
C GLN A 92 -4.91 0.72 24.83
N TYR A 93 -5.88 -0.15 24.56
CA TYR A 93 -5.65 -1.54 24.20
C TYR A 93 -5.33 -1.75 22.71
N THR A 94 -5.53 -0.74 21.87
CA THR A 94 -5.11 -0.80 20.47
C THR A 94 -3.61 -0.56 20.40
N ILE A 95 -2.86 -1.66 20.26
CA ILE A 95 -1.41 -1.61 20.10
C ILE A 95 -1.10 -1.34 18.64
N PHE A 96 -0.30 -0.31 18.38
CA PHE A 96 0.22 -0.03 17.06
C PHE A 96 1.66 0.44 17.13
N GLU A 97 2.42 0.20 16.07
CA GLU A 97 3.82 0.56 15.96
C GLU A 97 4.02 1.49 14.78
N VAL A 98 4.71 2.61 15.00
CA VAL A 98 5.08 3.54 13.93
C VAL A 98 6.52 3.28 13.53
N HIS A 99 6.72 2.88 12.29
CA HIS A 99 8.04 2.59 11.73
C HIS A 99 8.47 3.68 10.76
N GLY A 100 9.71 4.14 10.92
CA GLY A 100 10.28 5.22 10.11
C GLY A 100 9.69 6.60 10.42
N ARG A 101 10.02 7.58 9.56
CA ARG A 101 9.54 8.97 9.66
C ARG A 101 8.55 9.26 8.56
N SER A 102 7.45 9.95 8.88
CA SER A 102 6.40 10.31 7.92
C SER A 102 6.90 11.03 6.64
N GLU A 103 8.04 11.72 6.73
CA GLU A 103 8.67 12.41 5.59
C GLU A 103 9.60 11.53 4.74
N ARG A 104 10.03 10.38 5.27
CA ARG A 104 11.03 9.52 4.62
C ARG A 104 10.40 8.36 3.87
N ARG A 105 11.11 7.87 2.86
CA ARG A 105 10.76 6.62 2.17
C ARG A 105 10.83 5.47 3.19
N GLY A 106 9.77 4.68 3.28
CA GLY A 106 9.71 3.51 4.17
C GLY A 106 8.83 3.68 5.42
N TRP A 107 8.11 4.79 5.55
CA TRP A 107 7.14 4.94 6.65
C TRP A 107 5.95 3.97 6.54
N TYR A 108 5.59 3.38 7.67
CA TYR A 108 4.36 2.62 7.85
C TYR A 108 3.95 2.54 9.33
N VAL A 109 2.68 2.20 9.56
CA VAL A 109 2.12 1.93 10.88
C VAL A 109 1.54 0.52 10.88
N LEU A 110 1.91 -0.29 11.87
CA LEU A 110 1.35 -1.63 12.07
C LEU A 110 0.28 -1.55 13.15
N PHE A 111 -0.93 -2.00 12.83
CA PHE A 111 -2.01 -2.19 13.79
C PHE A 111 -2.06 -3.66 14.19
N HIS A 112 -1.74 -3.95 15.44
CA HIS A 112 -1.81 -5.31 15.96
C HIS A 112 -3.26 -5.73 16.18
N ARG A 113 -3.55 -7.00 15.90
CA ARG A 113 -4.86 -7.61 16.06
C ARG A 113 -4.70 -9.02 16.62
N ARG A 114 -5.70 -9.50 17.34
CA ARG A 114 -5.66 -10.83 17.93
C ARG A 114 -5.67 -11.89 16.84
N ASP A 115 -4.80 -12.88 16.99
CA ASP A 115 -4.77 -14.12 16.21
C ASP A 115 -4.58 -13.93 14.68
N LEU A 116 -4.13 -12.75 14.26
CA LEU A 116 -3.91 -12.42 12.85
C LEU A 116 -2.67 -11.54 12.67
N ALA A 117 -2.03 -11.65 11.51
CA ALA A 117 -0.89 -10.80 11.16
C ALA A 117 -1.25 -9.30 11.25
N PRO A 118 -0.36 -8.41 11.71
CA PRO A 118 -0.66 -6.99 11.88
C PRO A 118 -1.14 -6.34 10.58
N PHE A 119 -2.08 -5.41 10.70
CA PHE A 119 -2.57 -4.63 9.56
C PHE A 119 -1.64 -3.44 9.30
N LYS A 120 -1.01 -3.40 8.13
CA LYS A 120 -0.04 -2.37 7.76
C LYS A 120 -0.72 -1.23 7.00
N VAL A 121 -0.61 -0.01 7.53
CA VAL A 121 -0.95 1.24 6.83
C VAL A 121 0.36 1.91 6.40
N ASP A 122 0.52 2.19 5.11
CA ASP A 122 1.74 2.83 4.61
C ASP A 122 1.46 4.01 3.69
N LYS A 123 2.55 4.64 3.21
CA LYS A 123 2.51 5.80 2.31
C LYS A 123 1.81 5.56 0.97
N THR A 124 1.55 4.30 0.60
CA THR A 124 0.82 3.96 -0.63
C THR A 124 -0.70 4.06 -0.44
N MET A 125 -1.16 3.95 0.81
CA MET A 125 -2.58 3.96 1.18
C MET A 125 -3.07 5.35 1.56
N VAL A 126 -2.25 6.11 2.29
CA VAL A 126 -2.59 7.45 2.82
C VAL A 126 -1.42 8.41 2.66
N ASP A 127 -1.71 9.71 2.83
CA ASP A 127 -0.63 10.67 3.05
C ASP A 127 -0.05 10.51 4.47
N PRO A 128 1.26 10.23 4.63
CA PRO A 128 1.84 9.95 5.95
C PRO A 128 1.72 11.11 6.94
N GLN A 129 1.91 12.35 6.49
CA GLN A 129 1.88 13.51 7.37
C GLN A 129 0.46 13.77 7.86
N ASP A 130 -0.51 13.65 6.95
CA ASP A 130 -1.92 13.78 7.26
C ASP A 130 -2.39 12.69 8.23
N PHE A 131 -2.01 11.43 7.97
CA PHE A 131 -2.33 10.30 8.84
C PHE A 131 -1.74 10.48 10.24
N MET A 132 -0.46 10.82 10.34
CA MET A 132 0.18 11.06 11.64
C MET A 132 -0.42 12.26 12.36
N ARG A 133 -0.91 13.29 11.66
CA ARG A 133 -1.62 14.42 12.28
C ARG A 133 -2.89 13.94 12.98
N VAL A 134 -3.67 13.08 12.33
CA VAL A 134 -4.88 12.49 12.92
C VAL A 134 -4.54 11.53 14.05
N LEU A 135 -3.54 10.66 13.86
CA LEU A 135 -3.13 9.71 14.88
C LEU A 135 -2.65 10.42 16.16
N ARG A 136 -1.83 11.47 16.02
CA ARG A 136 -1.37 12.30 17.14
C ARG A 136 -2.48 13.00 17.90
N PHE A 137 -3.59 13.33 17.24
CA PHE A 137 -4.75 13.93 17.91
C PHE A 137 -5.37 12.97 18.94
N PHE A 138 -5.44 11.67 18.64
CA PHE A 138 -5.96 10.65 19.56
C PHE A 138 -4.90 10.05 20.48
N ARG A 139 -3.62 10.14 20.09
CA ARG A 139 -2.46 9.55 20.77
C ARG A 139 -1.30 10.54 20.86
N PRO A 140 -1.40 11.57 21.73
CA PRO A 140 -0.36 12.59 21.85
C PRO A 140 1.01 12.03 22.24
N GLN A 141 1.04 10.94 23.02
CA GLN A 141 2.27 10.29 23.50
C GLN A 141 3.20 9.78 22.39
N LEU A 142 2.72 9.64 21.16
CA LEU A 142 3.55 9.22 20.01
C LEU A 142 4.55 10.30 19.55
N VAL A 143 4.40 11.54 20.04
CA VAL A 143 5.31 12.65 19.73
C VAL A 143 6.65 12.50 20.44
N GLU A 144 6.68 11.78 21.57
CA GLU A 144 7.84 11.76 22.47
C GLU A 144 8.88 10.70 22.07
N GLN A 145 8.46 9.60 21.44
CA GLN A 145 9.35 8.53 20.97
C GLN A 145 10.09 8.83 19.64
N GLN A 146 9.91 10.00 19.04
CA GLN A 146 10.57 10.39 17.79
C GLN A 146 11.51 11.61 17.92
N ARG A 147 11.83 12.05 19.15
CA ARG A 147 12.94 12.99 19.40
C ARG A 147 14.27 12.26 19.56
#